data_AF-A0A2W6NEI7-F1
#
_entry.id   AF-A0A2W6NEI7-F1
#
_cell.length_a   1.000
_cell.length_b   1.000
_cell.length_c   1.000
_cell.angle_alpha   90.00
_cell.angle_beta   90.00
_cell.angle_gamma   90.00
#
_symmetry.space_group_name_H-M   'P 1'
#
loop_
_entity.id
_entity.type
_entity.pdbx_description
1 polymer ?
#
loop_
_entity_poly.entity_id
_entity_poly.type
_entity_poly.pdbx_seq_one_letter_code
_entity_poly.pdbx_strand_id
1 'polypeptide(L)' 'MQIPLSEILKIKDIDKFSYNLEEGALGEMEIRQMLESKWEYNGREISGQNLLKILDFIKVEMLADQGQQKA' A
#
# COMPACT_ATOMS: atom_id res chain seq x y z
N MET A 1 -3.15 -12.51 23.90
CA MET A 1 -3.50 -13.01 22.54
C MET A 1 -2.40 -12.57 21.59
N GLN A 2 -1.73 -13.50 20.91
CA GLN A 2 -0.83 -13.16 19.80
C GLN A 2 -1.70 -12.95 18.55
N ILE A 3 -1.62 -11.76 17.97
CA ILE A 3 -2.26 -11.46 16.69
C ILE A 3 -1.42 -12.18 15.61
N PRO A 4 -2.02 -12.98 14.72
CA PRO A 4 -1.30 -13.61 13.63
C PRO A 4 -0.59 -12.55 12.79
N LEU A 5 0.66 -12.80 12.38
CA LEU A 5 1.40 -11.89 11.50
C LEU A 5 0.60 -11.62 10.21
N SER A 6 -0.14 -12.62 9.72
CA SER A 6 -1.06 -12.50 8.58
C SER A 6 -2.23 -11.52 8.79
N GLU A 7 -2.63 -11.23 10.03
CA GLU A 7 -3.64 -10.21 10.35
C GLU A 7 -3.03 -8.81 10.52
N ILE A 8 -1.74 -8.73 10.90
CA ILE A 8 -0.98 -7.47 10.96
C ILE A 8 -0.63 -6.99 9.55
N LEU A 9 -0.33 -7.94 8.65
CA LEU A 9 0.15 -7.66 7.29
C LEU A 9 -0.96 -7.32 6.30
N LYS A 10 -2.24 -7.60 6.60
CA LYS A 10 -3.36 -7.21 5.73
C LYS A 10 -3.57 -5.70 5.75
N ILE A 11 -3.78 -5.12 4.58
CA ILE A 11 -4.21 -3.74 4.45
C ILE A 11 -5.67 -3.60 4.85
N LYS A 12 -5.96 -2.53 5.57
CA LYS A 12 -7.33 -2.11 5.90
C LYS A 12 -7.72 -0.94 5.02
N ASP A 13 -9.01 -0.80 4.74
CA ASP A 13 -9.55 0.29 3.94
C ASP A 13 -9.22 1.69 4.50
N ILE A 14 -9.05 1.76 5.84
CA ILE A 14 -8.68 2.97 6.60
C ILE A 14 -7.17 3.20 6.66
N ASP A 15 -6.36 2.25 6.20
CA ASP A 15 -4.92 2.46 6.11
C ASP A 15 -4.66 3.59 5.09
N LYS A 16 -3.53 4.27 5.26
CA LYS A 16 -3.10 5.35 4.37
C LYS A 16 -1.86 4.94 3.62
N PHE A 17 -1.79 5.32 2.35
CA PHE A 17 -0.64 5.12 1.49
C PHE A 17 0.00 6.47 1.18
N SER A 18 1.28 6.62 1.49
CA SER A 18 2.06 7.81 1.17
C SER A 18 2.87 7.58 -0.10
N TYR A 19 2.86 8.55 -1.00
CA TYR A 19 3.59 8.48 -2.27
C TYR A 19 4.21 9.83 -2.62
N ASN A 20 5.30 9.81 -3.37
CA ASN A 20 5.95 11.03 -3.83
C ASN A 20 5.20 11.60 -5.03
N LEU A 21 4.95 12.90 -4.97
CA LEU A 21 4.47 13.72 -6.08
C LEU A 21 5.68 14.33 -6.81
N GLU A 22 5.42 14.92 -7.98
CA GLU A 22 6.40 15.75 -8.66
C GLU A 22 6.87 16.89 -7.72
N GLU A 23 8.11 17.33 -7.90
CA GLU A 23 8.77 18.35 -7.05
C GLU A 23 9.07 17.91 -5.59
N GLY A 24 8.91 16.62 -5.27
CA GLY A 24 9.31 16.06 -3.97
C GLY A 24 8.30 16.27 -2.85
N ALA A 25 7.07 16.71 -3.18
CA ALA A 25 5.98 16.74 -2.22
C ALA A 25 5.51 15.30 -1.88
N LEU A 26 5.02 15.10 -0.66
CA LEU A 26 4.40 13.85 -0.25
C LEU A 26 2.88 13.96 -0.37
N GLY A 27 2.29 13.07 -1.16
CA GLY A 27 0.86 12.80 -1.16
C GLY A 27 0.51 11.71 -0.15
N GLU A 28 -0.70 11.78 0.40
CA GLU A 28 -1.26 10.74 1.26
C GLU A 28 -2.71 10.48 0.85
N MET A 29 -3.08 9.21 0.68
CA MET A 29 -4.44 8.81 0.32
C MET A 29 -4.89 7.59 1.13
N GLU A 30 -6.16 7.57 1.52
CA GLU A 30 -6.78 6.40 2.14
C GLU A 30 -6.96 5.28 1.12
N ILE A 31 -6.73 4.03 1.51
CA ILE A 31 -6.85 2.87 0.62
C ILE A 31 -8.27 2.78 0.05
N ARG A 32 -9.31 3.08 0.82
CA ARG A 32 -10.69 3.14 0.31
C ARG A 32 -10.81 4.08 -0.90
N GLN A 33 -10.25 5.28 -0.81
CA GLN A 33 -10.28 6.26 -1.89
C GLN A 33 -9.47 5.80 -3.10
N MET A 34 -8.35 5.10 -2.87
CA MET A 34 -7.59 4.48 -3.96
C MET A 34 -8.42 3.41 -4.69
N LEU A 35 -9.21 2.59 -3.98
CA LEU A 35 -10.03 1.54 -4.59
C LEU A 35 -11.24 2.09 -5.37
N GLU A 36 -11.73 3.28 -5.00
CA GLU A 36 -12.78 3.99 -5.74
C GLU A 36 -12.24 4.74 -6.97
N SER A 37 -10.93 4.95 -7.02
CA SER A 37 -10.24 5.64 -8.11
C SER A 37 -9.90 4.70 -9.26
N LYS A 38 -9.85 5.25 -10.49
CA LYS A 38 -9.32 4.53 -11.64
C LYS A 38 -7.81 4.66 -11.69
N TRP A 39 -7.13 3.52 -11.66
CA TRP A 39 -5.68 3.45 -11.77
C TRP A 39 -5.29 2.88 -13.12
N GLU A 40 -4.26 3.45 -13.73
CA GLU A 40 -3.72 3.00 -14.99
C GLU A 40 -2.20 2.92 -14.88
N TYR A 41 -1.62 1.89 -15.50
CA TYR A 41 -0.19 1.80 -15.71
C TYR A 41 0.08 1.39 -17.16
N ASN A 42 0.86 2.21 -17.87
CA ASN A 42 1.21 2.00 -19.29
C ASN A 42 -0.03 1.77 -20.19
N GLY A 43 -1.07 2.61 -20.07
CA GLY A 43 -2.27 2.47 -20.91
C GLY A 43 -3.21 1.33 -20.49
N ARG A 44 -2.93 0.63 -19.38
CA ARG A 44 -3.74 -0.50 -18.90
C ARG A 44 -4.34 -0.19 -17.54
N GLU A 45 -5.66 -0.29 -17.46
CA GLU A 45 -6.39 -0.15 -16.20
C GLU A 45 -5.98 -1.25 -15.22
N ILE A 46 -5.72 -0.85 -13.97
CA ILE A 46 -5.44 -1.75 -12.86
C ILE A 46 -6.76 -1.97 -12.12
N SER A 47 -7.25 -3.22 -12.12
CA SER A 47 -8.44 -3.56 -11.34
C SER A 47 -8.20 -3.38 -9.84
N GLY A 48 -9.25 -3.03 -9.09
CA GLY A 48 -9.15 -2.86 -7.63
C GLY A 48 -8.59 -4.10 -6.90
N GLN A 49 -8.87 -5.31 -7.38
CA GLN A 49 -8.29 -6.54 -6.82
C GLN A 49 -6.76 -6.64 -7.04
N ASN A 50 -6.28 -6.21 -8.20
CA ASN A 50 -4.84 -6.18 -8.48
C ASN A 50 -4.16 -5.05 -7.71
N LEU A 51 -4.83 -3.90 -7.58
CA LEU A 51 -4.36 -2.81 -6.75
C LEU A 51 -4.17 -3.24 -5.29
N LEU A 52 -5.14 -3.95 -4.70
CA LEU A 52 -5.00 -4.50 -3.33
C LEU A 52 -3.76 -5.40 -3.19
N LYS A 53 -3.52 -6.31 -4.14
CA LYS A 53 -2.35 -7.20 -4.10
C LYS A 53 -1.03 -6.41 -4.17
N ILE A 54 -0.99 -5.35 -4.97
CA ILE A 54 0.19 -4.47 -5.09
C ILE A 54 0.43 -3.74 -3.76
N LEU A 55 -0.61 -3.16 -3.18
CA LEU A 55 -0.48 -2.44 -1.92
C LEU A 55 -0.04 -3.39 -0.79
N ASP A 56 -0.64 -4.59 -0.70
CA ASP A 56 -0.27 -5.60 0.30
C ASP A 56 1.21 -6.00 0.17
N PHE A 57 1.68 -6.18 -1.07
CA PHE A 57 3.10 -6.45 -1.34
C PHE A 57 4.01 -5.32 -0.85
N ILE A 58 3.69 -4.06 -1.16
CA ILE A 58 4.47 -2.91 -0.71
C ILE A 58 4.53 -2.83 0.82
N LYS A 59 3.39 -3.05 1.51
CA LYS A 59 3.34 -3.06 2.98
C LYS A 59 4.27 -4.14 3.56
N VAL A 60 4.29 -5.33 2.99
CA VAL A 60 5.18 -6.43 3.39
C VAL A 60 6.65 -6.04 3.19
N GLU A 61 7.01 -5.51 2.02
CA GLU A 61 8.39 -5.10 1.71
C GLU A 61 8.87 -3.96 2.62
N MET A 62 8.03 -2.94 2.87
CA MET A 62 8.37 -1.84 3.78
C MET A 62 8.59 -2.32 5.22
N LEU A 63 7.79 -3.28 5.69
CA LEU A 63 7.95 -3.86 7.02
C LEU A 63 9.20 -4.74 7.12
N ALA A 64 9.57 -5.44 6.03
CA ALA A 64 10.79 -6.23 5.96
C ALA A 64 12.05 -5.33 5.99
N ASP A 65 12.05 -4.22 5.26
CA ASP A 65 13.17 -3.26 5.22
C ASP A 65 13.38 -2.55 6.57
N GLN A 66 12.30 -2.16 7.25
CA GLN A 66 12.39 -1.62 8.62
C GLN A 66 12.90 -2.64 9.65
N GLY A 67 12.71 -3.94 9.40
CA GLY A 67 13.30 -5.02 10.20
C GLY A 67 14.82 -5.14 10.00
N GLN A 68 15.34 -4.80 8.81
CA GLN A 68 16.77 -4.83 8.52
C GLN A 68 17.52 -3.58 9.01
N GLN A 69 16.86 -2.42 9.08
CA GLN A 69 17.48 -1.19 9.61
C GLN A 69 17.63 -1.17 11.15
N LYS A 70 17.05 -2.14 11.86
CA LYS A 70 17.14 -2.28 13.32
C LYS A 70 18.02 -3.45 13.80
N ALA A 71 18.75 -4.11 12.89
CA ALA A 71 19.66 -5.21 13.20
C ALA A 71 21.13 -4.78 13.19
#